data_AF-A0A9E3IIZ0-F1
#
_entry.id   AF-A0A9E3IIZ0-F1
#
_cell.length_a   1.000
_cell.length_b   1.000
_cell.length_c   1.000
_cell.angle_alpha   90.00
_cell.angle_beta   90.00
_cell.angle_gamma   90.00
#
_symmetry.space_group_name_H-M   'P 1'
#
loop_
_entity.id
_entity.type
_entity.pdbx_description
1 polymer ?
#
loop_
_entity_poly.entity_id
_entity_poly.type
_entity_poly.pdbx_seq_one_letter_code
_entity_poly.pdbx_strand_id
1 'polypeptide(L)'
;GNKVYGGQSSHLPLKLNMSGVIPPIFASSIILLPATLVNTLATGESMRWLKNVSSALSPGQPIYVMLYAAMIVFFCFFYTGLVFNSHETADNLKKSGAFIPGIRPGQQTAKHIDKILARLTLAGAIYITLVCLLPEFLVLKYNVPFYFGGTSLLIIVVVTMDFWAQVQSYVMSQQYESLLTKAKFKG
;
A
#
# COMPACT_ATOMS: atom_id res chain seq x y z
N GLY A 1 27.33 32.17 -26.17
CA GLY A 1 26.16 31.31 -26.35
C GLY A 1 26.38 29.99 -25.63
N ASN A 2 25.65 29.76 -24.54
CA ASN A 2 25.36 28.42 -24.01
C ASN A 2 24.23 28.56 -22.98
N LYS A 3 23.03 28.92 -23.44
CA LYS A 3 21.83 28.73 -22.62
C LYS A 3 21.45 27.27 -22.81
N VAL A 4 21.70 26.47 -21.77
CA VAL A 4 21.12 25.13 -21.65
C VAL A 4 19.62 25.31 -21.76
N TYR A 5 19.05 24.98 -22.92
CA TYR A 5 17.61 24.97 -23.12
C TYR A 5 17.07 23.94 -22.14
N GLY A 6 16.34 24.44 -21.14
CA GLY A 6 15.84 23.67 -20.01
C GLY A 6 15.10 22.44 -20.49
N GLY A 7 15.58 21.29 -20.04
CA GLY A 7 14.91 20.00 -20.23
C GLY A 7 13.49 20.07 -19.68
N GLN A 8 12.59 19.34 -20.33
CA GLN A 8 11.22 19.16 -19.86
C GLN A 8 11.23 18.83 -18.36
N SER A 9 10.48 19.60 -17.58
CA SER A 9 10.23 19.29 -16.17
C SER A 9 9.49 17.96 -16.10
N SER A 10 10.20 16.91 -15.69
CA SER A 10 9.61 15.62 -15.42
C SER A 10 9.31 15.51 -13.93
N HIS A 11 8.09 15.13 -13.59
CA HIS A 11 7.68 14.89 -12.22
C HIS A 11 7.89 13.43 -11.88
N LEU A 12 8.53 13.13 -10.75
CA LEU A 12 8.59 11.77 -10.23
C LEU A 12 7.24 11.44 -9.57
N PRO A 13 6.43 10.54 -10.13
CA PRO A 13 5.10 10.25 -9.58
C PRO A 13 5.25 9.39 -8.32
N LEU A 14 5.17 10.02 -7.15
CA LEU A 14 5.08 9.31 -5.87
C LEU A 14 3.61 9.08 -5.52
N LYS A 15 3.16 7.82 -5.52
CA LYS A 15 1.79 7.46 -5.14
C LYS A 15 1.60 7.55 -3.63
N LEU A 16 0.46 8.10 -3.19
CA LEU A 16 0.10 8.28 -1.78
C LEU A 16 0.08 6.95 -1.00
N ASN A 17 -0.27 5.87 -1.68
CA ASN A 17 -0.09 4.50 -1.23
C ASN A 17 0.72 3.73 -2.27
N MET A 18 2.02 3.56 -2.04
CA MET A 18 2.85 2.65 -2.85
C MET A 18 2.63 1.18 -2.47
N SER A 19 2.02 0.94 -1.32
CA SER A 19 1.88 -0.37 -0.72
C SER A 19 0.67 -1.17 -1.19
N GLY A 20 -0.30 -0.52 -1.86
CA GLY A 20 -1.53 -1.16 -2.33
C GLY A 20 -2.39 -1.73 -1.19
N VAL A 21 -3.02 -2.89 -1.43
CA VAL A 21 -3.86 -3.65 -0.45
C VAL A 21 -3.05 -4.57 0.44
N ILE A 22 -1.79 -4.77 0.10
CA ILE A 22 -1.01 -5.87 0.67
C ILE A 22 -0.92 -5.75 2.21
N PRO A 23 -0.72 -4.56 2.81
CA PRO A 23 -0.69 -4.43 4.26
C PRO A 23 -2.01 -4.77 4.97
N PRO A 24 -3.19 -4.25 4.56
CA PRO A 24 -4.47 -4.70 5.11
C PRO A 24 -4.71 -6.21 5.03
N ILE A 25 -4.31 -6.83 3.92
CA ILE A 25 -4.43 -8.29 3.74
C ILE A 25 -3.54 -9.01 4.75
N PHE A 26 -2.25 -8.68 4.83
CA PHE A 26 -1.34 -9.32 5.78
C PHE A 26 -1.78 -9.14 7.23
N ALA A 27 -2.23 -7.93 7.60
CA ALA A 27 -2.78 -7.68 8.93
C ALA A 27 -3.98 -8.58 9.21
N SER A 28 -4.93 -8.70 8.28
CA SER A 28 -6.11 -9.55 8.45
C SER A 28 -5.76 -11.04 8.54
N SER A 29 -4.86 -11.54 7.69
CA SER A 29 -4.45 -12.94 7.65
C SER A 29 -3.72 -13.36 8.93
N ILE A 30 -2.83 -12.50 9.45
CA ILE A 30 -2.10 -12.78 10.69
C ILE A 30 -3.04 -12.79 11.91
N ILE A 31 -4.11 -12.00 11.90
CA ILE A 31 -5.07 -12.00 13.01
C ILE A 31 -6.05 -13.18 12.91
N LEU A 32 -6.52 -13.52 11.70
CA LEU A 32 -7.45 -14.61 11.50
C LEU A 32 -6.83 -15.99 11.74
N LEU A 33 -5.55 -16.18 11.47
CA LEU A 33 -4.88 -17.48 11.56
C LEU A 33 -4.87 -18.02 13.01
N PRO A 34 -4.42 -17.27 14.04
CA PRO A 34 -4.56 -17.68 15.43
C PRO A 34 -6.02 -17.83 15.83
N ALA A 35 -6.91 -16.93 15.43
CA ALA A 35 -8.32 -17.01 15.79
C ALA A 35 -8.97 -18.33 15.30
N THR A 36 -8.67 -18.74 14.07
CA THR A 36 -9.15 -20.01 13.49
C THR A 36 -8.49 -21.23 14.13
N LEU A 37 -7.17 -21.20 14.38
CA LEU A 37 -6.50 -22.29 15.10
C LEU A 37 -7.05 -22.46 16.52
N VAL A 38 -7.25 -21.37 17.25
CA VAL A 38 -7.82 -21.44 18.60
C VAL A 38 -9.26 -21.92 18.56
N ASN A 39 -10.08 -21.48 17.60
CA ASN A 39 -11.47 -21.93 17.51
C ASN A 39 -11.59 -23.41 17.13
N THR A 40 -10.66 -23.94 16.34
CA THR A 40 -10.65 -25.37 15.93
C THR A 40 -9.98 -26.28 16.96
N LEU A 41 -8.95 -25.80 17.69
CA LEU A 41 -8.20 -26.58 18.68
C LEU A 41 -8.76 -26.45 20.11
N ALA A 42 -9.46 -25.37 20.46
CA ALA A 42 -10.01 -25.14 21.81
C ALA A 42 -11.38 -25.82 22.04
N THR A 43 -11.58 -27.01 21.47
CA THR A 43 -12.71 -27.89 21.79
C THR A 43 -12.56 -28.60 23.14
N GLY A 44 -11.36 -28.53 23.76
CA GLY A 44 -11.08 -29.06 25.10
C GLY A 44 -11.20 -28.03 26.24
N GLU A 45 -11.74 -28.48 27.37
CA GLU A 45 -12.05 -27.69 28.58
C GLU A 45 -10.82 -27.03 29.26
N SER A 46 -9.59 -27.40 28.87
CA SER A 46 -8.34 -26.97 29.52
C SER A 46 -7.78 -25.63 29.04
N MET A 47 -8.33 -25.01 27.99
CA MET A 47 -7.74 -23.81 27.37
C MET A 47 -8.55 -22.52 27.58
N ARG A 48 -9.07 -22.27 28.79
CA ARG A 48 -9.78 -21.02 29.15
C ARG A 48 -8.96 -19.75 28.85
N TRP A 49 -7.64 -19.78 29.02
CA TRP A 49 -6.75 -18.69 28.62
C TRP A 49 -6.80 -18.45 27.11
N LEU A 50 -6.68 -19.51 26.31
CA LEU A 50 -6.70 -19.41 24.86
C LEU A 50 -8.07 -18.94 24.34
N LYS A 51 -9.15 -19.40 24.98
CA LYS A 51 -10.52 -18.94 24.71
C LYS A 51 -10.73 -17.47 25.08
N ASN A 52 -10.09 -16.96 26.15
CA ASN A 52 -10.09 -15.54 26.50
C ASN A 52 -9.29 -14.68 25.50
N VAL A 53 -8.18 -15.20 24.97
CA VAL A 53 -7.42 -14.53 23.92
C VAL A 53 -8.20 -14.50 22.60
N SER A 54 -8.87 -15.60 22.23
CA SER A 54 -9.71 -15.66 21.03
C SER A 54 -10.99 -14.82 21.14
N SER A 55 -11.61 -14.74 22.32
CA SER A 55 -12.75 -13.84 22.54
C SER A 55 -12.32 -12.36 22.50
N ALA A 56 -11.11 -12.03 22.96
CA ALA A 56 -10.52 -10.69 22.81
C ALA A 56 -10.15 -10.35 21.36
N LEU A 57 -9.78 -11.37 20.56
CA LEU A 57 -9.51 -11.25 19.13
C LEU A 57 -10.75 -11.40 18.24
N SER A 58 -11.94 -11.48 18.83
CA SER A 58 -13.17 -11.58 18.06
C SER A 58 -13.58 -10.20 17.50
N PRO A 59 -14.07 -10.14 16.25
CA PRO A 59 -14.55 -8.90 15.64
C PRO A 59 -15.59 -8.23 16.54
N GLY A 60 -15.39 -6.96 16.87
CA GLY A 60 -16.31 -6.16 17.68
C GLY A 60 -15.84 -5.78 19.07
N GLN A 61 -14.71 -6.30 19.54
CA GLN A 61 -14.07 -5.74 20.72
C GLN A 61 -13.16 -4.55 20.36
N PRO A 62 -13.12 -3.48 21.18
CA PRO A 62 -12.22 -2.35 20.94
C PRO A 62 -10.74 -2.75 20.96
N ILE A 63 -10.38 -3.83 21.67
CA ILE A 63 -9.03 -4.42 21.64
C ILE A 63 -8.66 -4.91 20.23
N TYR A 64 -9.58 -5.61 19.55
CA TYR A 64 -9.35 -6.11 18.20
C TYR A 64 -9.14 -4.96 17.22
N VAL A 65 -10.00 -3.94 17.29
CA VAL A 65 -9.93 -2.72 16.47
C VAL A 65 -8.58 -2.01 16.64
N MET A 66 -8.12 -1.83 17.88
CA MET A 66 -6.87 -1.14 18.18
C MET A 66 -5.64 -1.95 17.71
N LEU A 67 -5.66 -3.27 17.92
CA LEU A 67 -4.59 -4.17 17.44
C LEU A 67 -4.56 -4.20 15.91
N TYR A 68 -5.73 -4.28 15.26
CA TYR A 68 -5.85 -4.29 13.81
C TYR A 68 -5.34 -3.00 13.19
N ALA A 69 -5.73 -1.84 13.75
CA ALA A 69 -5.22 -0.54 13.32
C ALA A 69 -3.70 -0.44 13.47
N ALA A 70 -3.14 -0.89 14.61
CA ALA A 70 -1.70 -0.89 14.84
C ALA A 70 -0.96 -1.79 13.84
N MET A 71 -1.49 -2.98 13.54
CA MET A 71 -0.92 -3.88 12.54
C MET A 71 -0.95 -3.28 11.13
N ILE A 72 -2.07 -2.65 10.72
CA ILE A 72 -2.16 -1.99 9.41
C ILE A 72 -1.07 -0.92 9.28
N VAL A 73 -0.96 -0.03 10.27
CA VAL A 73 0.05 1.04 10.24
C VAL A 73 1.46 0.46 10.18
N PHE A 74 1.75 -0.54 11.02
CA PHE A 74 3.04 -1.21 11.03
C PHE A 74 3.39 -1.82 9.67
N PHE A 75 2.47 -2.60 9.08
CA PHE A 75 2.71 -3.24 7.78
C PHE A 75 2.78 -2.22 6.63
N CYS A 76 2.05 -1.11 6.68
CA CYS A 76 2.17 -0.05 5.69
C CYS A 76 3.58 0.55 5.68
N PHE A 77 4.16 0.84 6.85
CA PHE A 77 5.54 1.32 6.95
C PHE A 77 6.56 0.26 6.55
N PHE A 78 6.40 -0.97 7.06
CA PHE A 78 7.32 -2.07 6.80
C PHE A 78 7.36 -2.43 5.31
N TYR A 79 6.20 -2.59 4.67
CA TYR A 79 6.13 -2.95 3.25
C TYR A 79 6.67 -1.83 2.35
N THR A 80 6.33 -0.56 2.65
CA THR A 80 6.84 0.57 1.86
C THR A 80 8.36 0.66 1.93
N GLY A 81 8.95 0.46 3.11
CA GLY A 81 10.42 0.45 3.28
C GLY A 81 11.12 -0.74 2.63
N LEU A 82 10.44 -1.89 2.51
CA LEU A 82 11.00 -3.08 1.85
C LEU A 82 11.00 -2.93 0.32
N VAL A 83 9.92 -2.39 -0.25
CA VAL A 83 9.75 -2.27 -1.70
C VAL A 83 10.46 -1.04 -2.27
N PHE A 84 10.48 0.08 -1.55
CA PHE A 84 11.02 1.33 -2.07
C PHE A 84 12.44 1.60 -1.58
N ASN A 85 13.41 1.51 -2.49
CA ASN A 85 14.78 1.89 -2.21
C ASN A 85 15.05 3.35 -2.65
N SER A 86 15.04 4.27 -1.69
CA SER A 86 15.33 5.70 -1.90
C SER A 86 16.75 5.96 -2.41
N HIS A 87 17.72 5.11 -2.05
CA HIS A 87 19.11 5.24 -2.50
C HIS A 87 19.24 4.87 -3.98
N GLU A 88 18.67 3.73 -4.37
CA GLU A 88 18.69 3.27 -5.76
C GLU A 88 17.94 4.24 -6.69
N THR A 89 16.80 4.78 -6.23
CA THR A 89 16.05 5.79 -6.98
C THR A 89 16.88 7.06 -7.20
N ALA A 90 17.61 7.51 -6.17
CA ALA A 90 18.49 8.68 -6.29
C ALA A 90 19.68 8.44 -7.23
N ASP A 91 20.26 7.23 -7.21
CA ASP A 91 21.33 6.86 -8.13
C ASP A 91 20.83 6.72 -9.58
N ASN A 92 19.64 6.15 -9.79
CA ASN A 92 19.01 6.08 -11.10
C ASN A 92 18.72 7.48 -11.66
N LEU A 93 18.20 8.40 -10.84
CA LEU A 93 18.04 9.81 -11.23
C LEU A 93 19.38 10.43 -11.67
N LYS A 94 20.44 10.21 -10.88
CA LYS A 94 21.78 10.69 -11.21
C LYS A 94 22.33 10.09 -12.51
N LYS A 95 22.15 8.79 -12.74
CA LYS A 95 22.57 8.09 -13.97
C LYS A 95 21.78 8.56 -15.20
N SER A 96 20.49 8.87 -15.03
CA SER A 96 19.63 9.41 -16.10
C SER A 96 19.86 10.91 -16.36
N GLY A 97 20.81 11.56 -15.69
CA GLY A 97 21.09 12.99 -15.84
C GLY A 97 20.00 13.91 -15.23
N ALA A 98 19.05 13.34 -14.49
CA ALA A 98 17.98 14.06 -13.81
C ALA A 98 18.44 14.48 -12.40
N PHE A 99 18.09 15.69 -11.99
CA PHE A 99 18.39 16.20 -10.66
C PHE A 99 17.22 16.99 -10.09
N ILE A 100 17.05 16.91 -8.78
CA ILE A 100 16.03 17.69 -8.07
C ILE A 100 16.59 19.11 -7.87
N PRO A 101 15.92 20.16 -8.37
CA PRO A 101 16.39 21.53 -8.18
C PRO A 101 16.50 21.87 -6.69
N GLY A 102 17.64 22.42 -6.29
CA GLY A 102 17.93 22.79 -4.90
C GLY A 102 18.55 21.70 -4.03
N ILE A 103 18.75 20.47 -4.53
CA ILE A 103 19.33 19.36 -3.76
C ILE A 103 20.52 18.75 -4.50
N ARG A 104 21.63 18.52 -3.80
CA ARG A 104 22.82 17.91 -4.38
C ARG A 104 22.54 16.44 -4.78
N PRO A 105 22.79 16.02 -6.03
CA PRO A 105 22.55 14.65 -6.48
C PRO A 105 23.28 13.59 -5.64
N GLY A 106 22.63 12.45 -5.41
CA GLY A 106 23.16 11.32 -4.62
C GLY A 106 22.51 11.22 -3.24
N GLN A 107 23.33 11.15 -2.19
CA GLN A 107 22.86 10.84 -0.83
C GLN A 107 21.87 11.88 -0.26
N GLN A 108 21.98 13.15 -0.64
CA GLN A 108 21.05 14.20 -0.21
C GLN A 108 19.69 14.06 -0.90
N THR A 109 19.67 13.70 -2.19
CA THR A 109 18.45 13.34 -2.92
C THR A 109 17.74 12.15 -2.28
N ALA A 110 18.49 11.09 -1.93
CA ALA A 110 17.93 9.92 -1.26
C ALA A 110 17.26 10.28 0.08
N LYS A 111 17.93 11.06 0.94
CA LYS A 111 17.36 11.53 2.23
C LYS A 111 16.12 12.40 2.05
N HIS A 112 16.08 13.21 0.99
CA HIS A 112 14.92 14.04 0.72
C HIS A 112 13.71 13.21 0.27
N ILE A 113 13.92 12.27 -0.66
CA ILE A 113 12.90 11.33 -1.12
C ILE A 113 12.37 10.52 0.07
N ASP A 114 13.26 10.01 0.92
CA ASP A 114 12.91 9.23 2.11
C ASP A 114 12.04 10.02 3.10
N LYS A 115 12.38 11.29 3.35
CA LYS A 115 11.58 12.18 4.22
C LYS A 115 10.19 12.45 3.65
N ILE A 116 10.07 12.59 2.33
CA ILE A 116 8.77 12.77 1.66
C ILE A 116 7.95 11.49 1.76
N LEU A 117 8.56 10.34 1.45
CA LEU A 117 7.92 9.03 1.53
C LEU A 117 7.41 8.73 2.93
N ALA A 118 8.21 8.96 3.97
CA ALA A 118 7.77 8.74 5.35
C ALA A 118 6.49 9.52 5.70
N ARG A 119 6.39 10.78 5.26
CA ARG A 119 5.19 11.61 5.47
C ARG A 119 4.00 11.15 4.64
N LEU A 120 4.27 10.76 3.40
CA LEU A 120 3.26 10.27 2.47
C LEU A 120 2.66 8.94 2.98
N THR A 121 3.52 8.02 3.40
CA THR A 121 3.16 6.73 4.00
C THR A 121 2.40 6.90 5.30
N LEU A 122 2.76 7.87 6.15
CA LEU A 122 1.99 8.18 7.37
C LEU A 122 0.55 8.58 7.01
N ALA A 123 0.37 9.50 6.06
CA ALA A 123 -0.95 9.93 5.61
C ALA A 123 -1.74 8.78 4.96
N GLY A 124 -1.07 7.98 4.13
CA GLY A 124 -1.65 6.80 3.49
C GLY A 124 -2.09 5.72 4.49
N ALA A 125 -1.26 5.43 5.50
CA ALA A 125 -1.56 4.46 6.55
C ALA A 125 -2.78 4.88 7.38
N ILE A 126 -2.89 6.16 7.74
CA ILE A 126 -4.07 6.70 8.43
C ILE A 126 -5.32 6.55 7.55
N TYR A 127 -5.24 6.91 6.27
CA TYR A 127 -6.35 6.76 5.34
C TYR A 127 -6.83 5.31 5.22
N ILE A 128 -5.91 4.36 4.99
CA ILE A 128 -6.23 2.94 4.87
C ILE A 128 -6.85 2.41 6.17
N THR A 129 -6.29 2.78 7.32
CA THR A 129 -6.81 2.37 8.63
C THR A 129 -8.24 2.88 8.83
N LEU A 130 -8.52 4.15 8.51
CA LEU A 130 -9.88 4.71 8.60
C LEU A 130 -10.86 3.99 7.68
N VAL A 131 -10.47 3.69 6.43
CA VAL A 131 -11.31 2.95 5.48
C VAL A 131 -11.60 1.53 5.95
N CYS A 132 -10.63 0.85 6.58
CA CYS A 132 -10.83 -0.47 7.19
C CYS A 132 -11.77 -0.43 8.41
N LEU A 133 -11.65 0.59 9.25
CA LEU A 133 -12.42 0.71 10.50
C LEU A 133 -13.86 1.16 10.28
N LEU A 134 -14.13 1.99 9.28
CA LEU A 134 -15.46 2.55 9.00
C LEU A 134 -16.57 1.47 8.91
N PRO A 135 -16.44 0.43 8.07
CA PRO A 135 -17.43 -0.66 8.00
C PRO A 135 -17.50 -1.49 9.29
N GLU A 136 -16.38 -1.66 10.01
CA GLU A 136 -16.38 -2.35 11.30
C GLU A 136 -17.22 -1.59 12.35
N PHE A 137 -17.09 -0.27 12.40
CA PHE A 137 -17.94 0.60 13.22
C PHE A 137 -19.41 0.58 12.80
N LEU A 138 -19.70 0.50 11.50
CA LEU A 138 -21.08 0.41 10.98
C LEU A 138 -21.75 -0.90 11.41
N VAL A 139 -21.05 -2.03 11.30
CA VAL A 139 -21.58 -3.34 11.71
C VAL A 139 -21.88 -3.36 13.21
N LEU A 140 -20.98 -2.79 14.04
CA LEU A 140 -21.16 -2.75 15.49
C LEU A 140 -22.33 -1.88 15.94
N LYS A 141 -22.54 -0.72 15.30
CA LYS A 141 -23.54 0.26 15.73
C LYS A 141 -24.92 0.04 15.09
N TYR A 142 -24.97 -0.40 13.83
CA TYR A 142 -26.21 -0.54 13.08
C TYR A 142 -26.70 -1.99 12.94
N ASN A 143 -25.95 -2.99 13.43
CA ASN A 143 -26.34 -4.41 13.42
C ASN A 143 -26.76 -4.95 12.04
N VAL A 144 -26.32 -4.31 10.95
CA VAL A 144 -26.54 -4.81 9.59
C VAL A 144 -25.39 -5.77 9.29
N PRO A 145 -25.65 -7.08 9.09
CA PRO A 145 -24.61 -8.03 8.75
C PRO A 145 -24.11 -7.75 7.34
N PHE A 146 -23.05 -6.96 7.23
CA PHE A 146 -22.31 -6.83 5.98
C PHE A 146 -21.57 -8.13 5.73
N TYR A 147 -22.04 -8.93 4.76
CA TYR A 147 -21.32 -10.10 4.26
C TYR A 147 -19.94 -9.73 3.69
N PHE A 148 -19.79 -8.48 3.26
CA PHE A 148 -18.51 -7.88 2.87
C PHE A 148 -17.97 -7.04 4.04
N GLY A 149 -17.09 -7.64 4.85
CA GLY A 149 -16.34 -6.89 5.86
C GLY A 149 -15.48 -5.77 5.25
N GLY A 150 -14.96 -4.88 6.08
CA GLY A 150 -14.16 -3.73 5.60
C GLY A 150 -12.94 -4.10 4.79
N THR A 151 -12.28 -5.19 5.17
CA THR A 151 -11.15 -5.74 4.45
C THR A 151 -11.56 -6.24 3.06
N SER A 152 -12.70 -6.93 2.95
CA SER A 152 -13.22 -7.46 1.68
C SER A 152 -13.55 -6.34 0.69
N LEU A 153 -14.14 -5.25 1.18
CA LEU A 153 -14.47 -4.08 0.36
C LEU A 153 -13.20 -3.36 -0.13
N LEU A 154 -12.19 -3.22 0.73
CA LEU A 154 -10.89 -2.66 0.35
C LEU A 154 -10.18 -3.52 -0.71
N ILE A 155 -10.21 -4.84 -0.54
CA ILE A 155 -9.66 -5.79 -1.53
C ILE A 155 -10.30 -5.57 -2.89
N ILE A 156 -11.64 -5.51 -2.97
CA ILE A 156 -12.34 -5.32 -4.25
C ILE A 156 -11.90 -4.02 -4.94
N VAL A 157 -11.92 -2.89 -4.22
CA VAL A 157 -11.60 -1.57 -4.80
C VAL A 157 -10.19 -1.53 -5.36
N VAL A 158 -9.22 -2.01 -4.59
CA VAL A 158 -7.82 -1.86 -4.99
C VAL A 158 -7.39 -2.94 -5.96
N VAL A 159 -7.88 -4.18 -5.87
CA VAL A 159 -7.65 -5.18 -6.95
C VAL A 159 -8.25 -4.68 -8.26
N THR A 160 -9.41 -4.02 -8.23
CA THR A 160 -9.98 -3.38 -9.42
C THR A 160 -9.07 -2.26 -9.93
N MET A 161 -8.52 -1.43 -9.05
CA MET A 161 -7.56 -0.37 -9.43
C MET A 161 -6.27 -0.94 -10.02
N ASP A 162 -5.72 -1.99 -9.42
CA ASP A 162 -4.50 -2.67 -9.88
C ASP A 162 -4.74 -3.34 -11.24
N PHE A 163 -5.91 -3.97 -11.43
CA PHE A 163 -6.32 -4.52 -12.72
C PHE A 163 -6.40 -3.42 -13.79
N TRP A 164 -7.06 -2.30 -13.49
CA TRP A 164 -7.13 -1.17 -14.42
C TRP A 164 -5.75 -0.60 -14.77
N ALA A 165 -4.86 -0.46 -13.79
CA ALA A 165 -3.49 0.01 -14.02
C ALA A 165 -2.69 -0.95 -14.92
N GLN A 166 -2.84 -2.27 -14.71
CA GLN A 166 -2.22 -3.30 -15.55
C GLN A 166 -2.78 -3.29 -16.97
N VAL A 167 -4.10 -3.18 -17.12
CA VAL A 167 -4.75 -3.06 -18.43
C VAL A 167 -4.27 -1.83 -19.18
N GLN A 168 -4.21 -0.67 -18.52
CA GLN A 168 -3.71 0.56 -19.14
C GLN A 168 -2.24 0.44 -19.55
N SER A 169 -1.38 -0.16 -18.72
CA SER A 169 0.01 -0.45 -19.06
C SER A 169 0.13 -1.36 -20.28
N TYR A 170 -0.70 -2.39 -20.36
CA TYR A 170 -0.73 -3.32 -21.48
C TYR A 170 -1.18 -2.63 -22.78
N VAL A 171 -2.26 -1.84 -22.74
CA VAL A 171 -2.74 -1.07 -23.90
C VAL A 171 -1.70 -0.05 -24.37
N MET A 172 -1.05 0.66 -23.45
CA MET A 172 0.02 1.61 -23.80
C MET A 172 1.21 0.93 -24.48
N SER A 173 1.57 -0.29 -24.06
CA SER A 173 2.64 -1.06 -24.69
C SER A 173 2.34 -1.42 -26.16
N GLN A 174 1.08 -1.75 -26.47
CA GLN A 174 0.64 -2.03 -27.85
C GLN A 174 0.59 -0.76 -28.73
N GLN A 175 0.19 0.38 -28.17
CA GLN A 175 0.21 1.66 -28.89
C GLN A 175 1.65 2.11 -29.22
N TYR A 176 2.63 1.78 -28.38
CA TYR A 176 4.05 2.01 -28.65
C TYR A 176 4.56 1.24 -29.87
N GLU A 177 4.16 -0.03 -30.03
CA GLU A 177 4.55 -0.88 -31.16
C GLU A 177 3.97 -0.36 -32.49
N SER A 178 2.72 0.13 -32.46
CA SER A 178 2.06 0.79 -33.61
C SER A 178 2.77 2.08 -34.05
N LEU A 179 3.22 2.90 -33.09
CA LEU A 179 3.94 4.15 -33.36
C LEU A 179 5.37 3.92 -33.88
N LEU A 180 6.08 2.92 -33.33
CA LEU A 180 7.41 2.53 -33.81
C LEU A 180 7.36 1.89 -35.21
N THR A 181 6.31 1.12 -35.51
CA THR A 181 6.10 0.52 -36.84
C THR A 181 5.77 1.60 -37.87
N LYS A 182 4.89 2.57 -37.55
CA LYS A 182 4.61 3.71 -38.45
C LYS A 182 5.83 4.60 -38.74
N ALA A 183 6.75 4.74 -37.79
CA ALA A 183 7.99 5.48 -38.00
C ALA A 183 8.98 4.75 -38.94
N LYS A 184 8.99 3.41 -38.93
CA LYS A 184 9.83 2.61 -39.85
C LYS A 184 9.32 2.58 -41.29
N PHE A 185 8.02 2.79 -41.52
CA PHE A 185 7.42 2.79 -42.88
C PHE A 185 7.53 4.13 -43.62
N LYS A 186 8.29 5.10 -43.09
CA LYS A 186 8.51 6.43 -43.71
C LYS A 186 9.97 6.70 -44.06
N GLY A 187 10.74 5.62 -44.29
CA GLY A 187 12.06 5.63 -44.92
C GLY A 187 12.00 4.98 -46.29
#